data_AF-A0A1I7MTY5-F1
#
_entry.id   AF-A0A1I7MTY5-F1
#
_cell.length_a   1.000
_cell.length_b   1.000
_cell.length_c   1.000
_cell.angle_alpha   90.00
_cell.angle_beta   90.00
_cell.angle_gamma   90.00
#
_symmetry.space_group_name_H-M   'P 1'
#
loop_
_entity.id
_entity.type
_entity.pdbx_description
1 polymer ?
#
loop_
_entity_poly.entity_id
_entity_poly.type
_entity_poly.pdbx_seq_one_letter_code
_entity_poly.pdbx_strand_id
1 'polypeptide(L)' 'MAGKCPKCQNMVGGVRSEQVSITNNAGNSFAGAAYTCPHCQTILGVTVDPYAFKNEIAIELMKRMRGGR' A
#
# COMPACT_ATOMS: atom_id res chain seq x y z
N MET A 1 -9.14 8.99 17.79
CA MET A 1 -10.36 8.15 17.80
C MET A 1 -10.51 7.50 16.43
N ALA A 2 -10.84 6.21 16.38
CA ALA A 2 -11.20 5.57 15.12
C ALA A 2 -12.55 6.14 14.60
N GLY A 3 -12.62 6.44 13.30
CA GLY A 3 -13.85 6.92 12.66
C GLY A 3 -14.79 5.79 12.24
N LYS A 4 -15.97 6.17 11.72
CA LYS A 4 -16.91 5.25 11.07
C LYS A 4 -16.58 5.13 9.58
N CYS A 5 -16.85 3.97 9.00
CA CYS A 5 -16.77 3.78 7.55
C CYS A 5 -17.86 4.64 6.87
N PRO A 6 -17.53 5.44 5.85
CA PRO A 6 -18.50 6.32 5.20
C PRO A 6 -19.62 5.56 4.49
N LYS A 7 -19.37 4.31 4.03
CA LYS A 7 -20.37 3.50 3.33
C LYS A 7 -21.30 2.74 4.28
N CYS A 8 -20.75 1.98 5.24
CA CYS A 8 -21.55 1.08 6.09
C CYS A 8 -21.77 1.57 7.52
N GLN A 9 -21.17 2.72 7.90
CA GLN A 9 -21.29 3.34 9.23
C GLN A 9 -20.78 2.50 10.41
N ASN A 10 -20.23 1.30 10.17
CA ASN A 10 -19.53 0.52 11.18
C ASN A 10 -18.23 1.20 11.61
N MET A 11 -17.85 1.01 12.88
CA MET A 11 -16.58 1.50 13.42
C MET A 11 -15.40 0.84 12.70
N VAL A 12 -14.42 1.65 12.28
CA VAL A 12 -13.19 1.19 11.63
C VAL A 12 -12.11 1.00 12.70
N GLY A 13 -12.17 -0.10 13.43
CA GLY A 13 -11.13 -0.48 14.42
C GLY A 13 -9.83 -0.98 13.79
N GLY A 14 -9.86 -1.31 12.50
CA GLY A 14 -8.73 -1.75 11.68
C GLY A 14 -9.14 -1.80 10.22
N VAL A 15 -8.17 -2.02 9.32
CA VAL A 15 -8.37 -2.09 7.87
C VAL A 15 -7.75 -3.38 7.32
N ARG A 16 -8.31 -3.89 6.23
CA ARG A 16 -7.63 -4.92 5.42
C ARG A 16 -6.73 -4.20 4.41
N SER A 17 -5.53 -4.70 4.23
CA SER A 17 -4.60 -4.18 3.22
C SER A 17 -4.52 -5.17 2.06
N GLU A 18 -4.69 -4.67 0.84
CA GLU A 18 -4.58 -5.44 -0.39
C GLU A 18 -3.58 -4.76 -1.32
N GLN A 19 -2.71 -5.53 -1.97
CA GLN A 19 -1.74 -5.00 -2.91
C GLN A 19 -2.42 -4.61 -4.22
N VAL A 20 -2.11 -3.42 -4.72
CA VAL A 20 -2.65 -2.86 -5.96
C VAL A 20 -1.54 -2.20 -6.78
N SER A 21 -1.76 -2.03 -8.08
CA SER A 21 -0.85 -1.25 -8.94
C SER A 21 -1.31 0.20 -9.03
N ILE A 22 -0.40 1.15 -8.82
CA ILE A 22 -0.64 2.58 -9.02
C ILE A 22 0.05 3.00 -10.31
N THR A 23 -0.70 3.60 -11.24
CA THR A 23 -0.16 4.16 -12.48
C THR A 23 -0.31 5.67 -12.51
N ASN A 24 0.72 6.40 -12.95
CA ASN A 24 0.61 7.83 -13.22
C ASN A 24 0.50 8.15 -14.71
N ASN A 25 0.13 9.38 -15.06
CA ASN A 25 -0.03 9.83 -16.45
C ASN A 25 1.28 9.80 -17.27
N ALA A 26 2.43 9.70 -16.61
CA ALA A 26 3.72 9.53 -17.25
C ALA A 26 4.06 8.04 -17.55
N GLY A 27 3.11 7.12 -17.33
CA GLY A 27 3.27 5.69 -17.63
C GLY A 27 4.06 4.91 -16.58
N ASN A 28 4.43 5.51 -15.45
CA ASN A 28 5.12 4.80 -14.38
C ASN A 28 4.14 3.96 -13.58
N SER A 29 4.57 2.77 -13.16
CA SER A 29 3.83 1.89 -12.26
C SER A 29 4.56 1.72 -10.93
N PHE A 30 3.81 1.74 -9.83
CA PHE A 30 4.32 1.58 -8.47
C PHE A 30 3.50 0.55 -7.70
N ALA A 31 4.13 -0.15 -6.77
CA ALA A 31 3.44 -0.98 -5.80
C ALA A 31 2.61 -0.10 -4.84
N GLY A 32 1.32 -0.34 -4.79
CA GLY A 32 0.36 0.33 -3.92
C GLY A 32 -0.31 -0.63 -2.95
N ALA A 33 -0.93 -0.05 -1.92
CA ALA A 33 -1.77 -0.72 -0.96
C ALA A 33 -3.14 -0.03 -0.91
N ALA A 34 -4.20 -0.80 -1.13
CA ALA A 34 -5.56 -0.38 -0.88
C ALA A 34 -5.96 -0.80 0.53
N TYR A 35 -6.53 0.12 1.29
CA TYR A 35 -7.08 -0.14 2.62
C TYR A 35 -8.59 -0.25 2.55
N THR A 36 -9.13 -1.43 2.84
CA THR A 36 -10.57 -1.68 2.77
C THR A 36 -11.19 -1.84 4.16
N CYS A 37 -12.45 -1.40 4.27
CA CYS A 37 -13.25 -1.60 5.48
C CYS A 37 -13.46 -3.11 5.72
N PRO A 38 -13.16 -3.64 6.92
CA PRO A 38 -13.26 -5.08 7.17
C PRO A 38 -14.70 -5.61 7.15
N HIS A 39 -15.71 -4.74 7.26
CA HIS A 39 -17.12 -5.10 7.31
C HIS A 39 -17.79 -5.13 5.94
N CYS A 40 -17.46 -4.17 5.07
CA CYS A 40 -18.16 -3.96 3.79
C CYS A 40 -17.24 -3.83 2.58
N GLN A 41 -15.92 -3.99 2.78
CA GLN A 41 -14.88 -3.99 1.74
C GLN A 41 -14.76 -2.69 0.93
N THR A 42 -15.38 -1.60 1.40
CA THR A 42 -15.19 -0.27 0.80
C THR A 42 -13.74 0.15 0.88
N ILE A 43 -13.17 0.60 -0.23
CA ILE A 43 -11.86 1.25 -0.25
C ILE A 43 -11.95 2.56 0.53
N LEU A 44 -11.20 2.65 1.62
CA LEU A 44 -11.09 3.83 2.48
C LEU A 44 -9.91 4.72 2.06
N GLY A 45 -8.94 4.16 1.35
CA GLY A 45 -7.81 4.87 0.78
C GLY A 45 -6.91 3.94 -0.02
N VAL A 46 -6.12 4.54 -0.90
CA VAL A 46 -5.04 3.86 -1.64
C VAL A 46 -3.78 4.69 -1.45
N THR A 47 -2.68 4.04 -1.06
CA THR A 47 -1.37 4.68 -0.89
C THR A 47 -0.29 3.84 -1.57
N VAL A 48 0.93 4.37 -1.68
CA VAL A 48 2.10 3.54 -1.99
C VAL A 48 2.25 2.46 -0.92
N ASP A 49 2.67 1.26 -1.30
CA ASP A 49 2.95 0.16 -0.39
C ASP A 49 4.33 0.38 0.28
N PRO A 50 4.37 0.73 1.58
CA PRO A 50 5.65 1.01 2.25
C PRO A 50 6.50 -0.26 2.44
N TYR A 51 5.90 -1.45 2.46
CA TYR A 51 6.63 -2.70 2.59
C TYR A 51 7.31 -3.08 1.29
N ALA A 52 6.60 -2.96 0.16
CA ALA A 52 7.19 -3.15 -1.16
C ALA A 52 8.34 -2.17 -1.37
N PHE A 53 8.12 -0.88 -1.07
CA PHE A 53 9.14 0.15 -1.23
C PHE A 53 10.39 -0.12 -0.36
N LYS A 54 10.21 -0.51 0.91
CA LYS A 54 11.33 -0.91 1.78
C LYS A 54 12.11 -2.10 1.19
N ASN A 55 11.41 -3.10 0.69
CA ASN A 55 12.02 -4.31 0.14
C ASN A 55 12.80 -4.00 -1.15
N GLU A 56 12.25 -3.16 -2.03
CA GLU A 56 12.93 -2.69 -3.24
C GLU A 56 14.24 -1.96 -2.91
N ILE A 57 14.22 -1.06 -1.94
CA ILE A 57 15.43 -0.36 -1.46
C ILE A 57 16.46 -1.36 -0.94
N ALA A 58 16.04 -2.30 -0.08
CA ALA A 58 16.95 -3.30 0.48
C ALA A 58 17.58 -4.18 -0.61
N ILE A 59 16.79 -4.61 -1.60
CA ILE A 59 17.27 -5.38 -2.75
C ILE A 59 18.29 -4.58 -3.56
N GLU A 60 18.00 -3.31 -3.85
CA GLU A 60 18.91 -2.43 -4.60
C GLU A 60 20.23 -2.21 -3.86
N LEU A 61 20.19 -1.99 -2.55
CA LEU A 61 21.39 -1.87 -1.72
C LEU A 61 22.21 -3.17 -1.73
N MET A 62 21.57 -4.33 -1.57
CA MET A 62 22.27 -5.62 -1.61
C MET A 62 22.92 -5.89 -2.97
N LYS A 63 22.30 -5.49 -4.07
CA LYS A 63 22.89 -5.59 -5.41
C LYS A 63 24.17 -4.75 -5.52
N ARG A 64 24.14 -3.50 -5.03
CA ARG A 64 25.30 -2.61 -5.04
C ARG A 64 26.43 -3.13 -4.15
N MET A 65 26.11 -3.66 -2.97
CA MET A 65 27.11 -4.24 -2.06
C MET A 65 27.75 -5.52 -2.62
N ARG A 66 26.98 -6.36 -3.31
CA ARG A 66 27.50 -7.58 -3.95
C ARG A 66 28.31 -7.31 -5.22
N GLY A 67 28.11 -6.16 -5.86
CA GLY A 67 28.88 -5.68 -7.01
C GLY A 67 30.16 -4.92 -6.65
N GLY A 68 30.55 -4.89 -5.37
CA GLY A 68 31.76 -4.21 -4.90
C GLY A 68 33.06 -4.84 -5.43
N ARG A 69 33.53 -4.33 -6.56
CA ARG A 69 34.96 -4.14 -6.85
C ARG A 69 35.29 -2.67 -6.62
#